data_AF-A0A4Q3H7M8-F1
#
_entry.id   AF-A0A4Q3H7M8-F1
#
_cell.length_a   1.000
_cell.length_b   1.000
_cell.length_c   1.000
_cell.angle_alpha   90.00
_cell.angle_beta   90.00
_cell.angle_gamma   90.00
#
_symmetry.space_group_name_H-M   'P 1'
#
loop_
_entity.id
_entity.type
_entity.pdbx_description
1 polymer ?
#
loop_
_entity_poly.entity_id
_entity_poly.type
_entity_poly.pdbx_seq_one_letter_code
_entity_poly.pdbx_strand_id
1 'polypeptide(L)'
;LRNWRELGDAGVFMHENMDGNFDFEGVVLTLPTKTFERELDLKVGDKDVKLIEVGPAHTRGDILVHVPGDRTVFTGDIVFSNGHPPAWAGPISNWIKACDLIMSWDVDIIVPGHGPIVEKSALTNFKAYFEYLTTEVRKRYDAGLSVSDAAYDIDLSQFKGWLDEERIIVNVNTLYRDFGATAGLTPLELRAWMGRYRREKRENTHGHTHACPAHPHSH
;
A
#
# COMPACT_ATOMS: atom_id res chain seq x y z
N LEU A 1 9.18 -12.45 -14.90
CA LEU A 1 9.57 -11.70 -16.13
C LEU A 1 10.86 -12.24 -16.75
N ARG A 2 10.91 -12.67 -18.02
CA ARG A 2 12.15 -13.22 -18.66
C ARG A 2 13.15 -12.15 -19.14
N ASN A 3 12.71 -10.94 -19.44
CA ASN A 3 13.53 -9.83 -19.97
C ASN A 3 13.63 -8.65 -18.99
N TRP A 4 13.51 -8.89 -17.68
CA TRP A 4 13.46 -7.83 -16.68
C TRP A 4 14.68 -6.90 -16.69
N ARG A 5 15.86 -7.39 -17.08
CA ARG A 5 17.09 -6.56 -17.17
C ARG A 5 16.97 -5.42 -18.18
N GLU A 6 16.15 -5.57 -19.22
CA GLU A 6 15.90 -4.54 -20.24
C GLU A 6 14.99 -3.42 -19.74
N LEU A 7 14.25 -3.66 -18.64
CA LEU A 7 13.32 -2.69 -18.03
C LEU A 7 14.00 -1.79 -16.99
N GLY A 8 15.35 -1.81 -16.92
CA GLY A 8 16.14 -0.99 -16.00
C GLY A 8 15.77 -1.19 -14.53
N ASP A 9 15.78 -0.10 -13.76
CA ASP A 9 15.47 -0.11 -12.32
C ASP A 9 14.11 -0.73 -11.99
N ALA A 10 13.10 -0.49 -12.84
CA ALA A 10 11.76 -1.05 -12.63
C ALA A 10 11.78 -2.57 -12.79
N GLY A 11 12.51 -3.06 -13.78
CA GLY A 11 12.69 -4.50 -14.01
C GLY A 11 13.41 -5.21 -12.88
N VAL A 12 14.50 -4.61 -12.40
CA VAL A 12 15.24 -5.08 -11.22
C VAL A 12 14.30 -5.17 -10.02
N PHE A 13 13.58 -4.08 -9.72
CA PHE A 13 12.65 -4.03 -8.60
C PHE A 13 11.56 -5.10 -8.68
N MET A 14 10.90 -5.25 -9.85
CA MET A 14 9.87 -6.28 -10.05
C MET A 14 10.44 -7.69 -9.91
N HIS A 15 11.62 -7.96 -10.48
CA HIS A 15 12.22 -9.27 -10.39
C HIS A 15 12.56 -9.63 -8.95
N GLU A 16 13.16 -8.71 -8.19
CA GLU A 16 13.62 -9.00 -6.82
C GLU A 16 12.48 -9.01 -5.80
N ASN A 17 11.41 -8.26 -6.01
CA ASN A 17 10.41 -8.00 -4.97
C ASN A 17 8.98 -8.45 -5.32
N MET A 18 8.70 -8.81 -6.57
CA MET A 18 7.35 -9.20 -7.01
C MET A 18 7.33 -10.56 -7.68
N ASP A 19 8.17 -10.78 -8.69
CA ASP A 19 8.02 -11.90 -9.63
C ASP A 19 9.05 -13.01 -9.45
N GLY A 20 10.25 -12.71 -8.94
CA GLY A 20 11.40 -13.61 -9.02
C GLY A 20 11.22 -14.94 -8.31
N ASN A 21 10.27 -15.01 -7.38
CA ASN A 21 10.01 -16.19 -6.55
C ASN A 21 8.71 -16.93 -6.91
N PHE A 22 7.96 -16.47 -7.93
CA PHE A 22 6.68 -17.07 -8.30
C PHE A 22 6.74 -17.67 -9.69
N ASP A 23 6.27 -18.91 -9.80
CA ASP A 23 5.98 -19.55 -11.08
C ASP A 23 4.50 -19.39 -11.40
N PHE A 24 4.22 -18.66 -12.48
CA PHE A 24 2.86 -18.46 -12.98
C PHE A 24 2.54 -19.36 -14.17
N GLU A 25 3.44 -20.28 -14.55
CA GLU A 25 3.18 -21.25 -15.60
C GLU A 25 1.97 -22.13 -15.24
N GLY A 26 1.02 -22.26 -16.17
CA GLY A 26 -0.22 -23.00 -15.94
C GLY A 26 -1.31 -22.26 -15.16
N VAL A 27 -1.08 -21.02 -14.70
CA VAL A 27 -2.15 -20.20 -14.11
C VAL A 27 -3.14 -19.79 -15.21
N VAL A 28 -4.38 -20.28 -15.10
CA VAL A 28 -5.47 -19.90 -15.99
C VAL A 28 -6.25 -18.76 -15.35
N LEU A 29 -6.21 -17.59 -15.99
CA LEU A 29 -7.02 -16.46 -15.57
C LEU A 29 -8.51 -16.84 -15.64
N THR A 30 -9.16 -16.90 -14.48
CA THR A 30 -10.58 -17.22 -14.35
C THR A 30 -11.34 -15.96 -14.00
N LEU A 31 -12.19 -15.49 -14.91
CA LEU A 31 -12.99 -14.29 -14.70
C LEU A 31 -14.18 -14.57 -13.76
N PRO A 32 -14.70 -13.53 -13.08
CA PRO A 32 -15.92 -13.65 -12.29
C PRO A 32 -17.09 -14.14 -13.15
N THR A 33 -17.86 -15.10 -12.64
CA THR A 33 -19.10 -15.58 -13.28
C THR A 33 -20.34 -14.78 -12.87
N LYS A 34 -20.22 -14.00 -11.79
CA LYS A 34 -21.24 -13.09 -11.28
C LYS A 34 -20.58 -11.77 -10.90
N THR A 35 -21.19 -10.68 -11.33
CA THR A 35 -20.82 -9.32 -10.95
C THR A 35 -21.97 -8.69 -10.16
N PHE A 36 -21.71 -7.55 -9.53
CA PHE A 36 -22.70 -6.77 -8.82
C PHE A 36 -22.29 -5.29 -8.86
N GLU A 37 -23.21 -4.42 -8.45
CA GLU A 37 -22.97 -2.99 -8.29
C GLU A 37 -23.28 -2.61 -6.86
N ARG A 38 -22.40 -1.81 -6.23
CA ARG A 38 -22.53 -1.31 -4.85
C ARG A 38 -22.54 -2.39 -3.77
N GLU A 39 -23.58 -3.23 -3.71
CA GLU A 39 -23.76 -4.22 -2.65
C GLU A 39 -24.34 -5.53 -3.19
N LEU A 40 -23.96 -6.65 -2.56
CA LEU A 40 -24.55 -7.96 -2.82
C LEU A 40 -24.59 -8.79 -1.54
N ASP A 41 -25.80 -9.18 -1.14
CA ASP A 41 -26.01 -10.17 -0.09
C ASP A 41 -25.90 -11.60 -0.66
N LEU A 42 -25.15 -12.45 0.04
CA LEU A 42 -24.89 -13.84 -0.30
C LEU A 42 -25.08 -14.75 0.91
N LYS A 43 -25.41 -16.01 0.63
CA LYS A 43 -25.30 -17.12 1.58
C LYS A 43 -24.10 -17.98 1.18
N VAL A 44 -23.16 -18.17 2.11
CA VAL A 44 -22.01 -19.06 1.93
C VAL A 44 -22.07 -20.12 3.01
N GLY A 45 -22.54 -21.33 2.65
CA GLY A 45 -22.94 -22.32 3.65
C GLY A 45 -24.09 -21.80 4.51
N ASP A 46 -23.89 -21.75 5.83
CA ASP A 46 -24.83 -21.21 6.80
C ASP A 46 -24.60 -19.72 7.11
N LYS A 47 -23.57 -19.08 6.53
CA LYS A 47 -23.20 -17.69 6.80
C LYS A 47 -23.93 -16.71 5.90
N ASP A 48 -24.44 -15.64 6.52
CA ASP A 48 -24.81 -14.40 5.82
C ASP A 48 -23.55 -13.58 5.52
N VAL A 49 -23.35 -13.27 4.24
CA VAL A 49 -22.18 -12.56 3.74
C VAL A 49 -22.65 -11.36 2.93
N LYS A 50 -22.11 -10.18 3.25
CA LYS A 50 -22.37 -8.94 2.51
C LYS A 50 -21.11 -8.53 1.76
N LEU A 51 -21.23 -8.34 0.46
CA LEU A 51 -20.18 -7.76 -0.38
C LEU A 51 -20.51 -6.30 -0.58
N ILE A 52 -19.56 -5.41 -0.27
CA ILE A 52 -19.72 -3.96 -0.41
C ILE A 52 -18.57 -3.43 -1.26
N GLU A 53 -18.88 -2.86 -2.41
CA GLU A 53 -17.93 -2.18 -3.27
C GLU A 53 -17.50 -0.85 -2.60
N VAL A 54 -16.19 -0.69 -2.41
CA VAL A 54 -15.57 0.53 -1.86
C VAL A 54 -14.56 1.15 -2.82
N GLY A 55 -14.41 0.54 -3.99
CA GLY A 55 -13.56 1.03 -5.06
C GLY A 55 -14.10 2.31 -5.72
N PRO A 56 -13.25 3.00 -6.50
CA PRO A 56 -11.83 2.70 -6.69
C PRO A 56 -10.99 3.10 -5.45
N ALA A 57 -9.99 2.31 -5.10
CA ALA A 57 -9.05 2.57 -4.02
C ALA A 57 -7.68 1.89 -4.27
N HIS A 58 -7.51 0.61 -3.98
CA HIS A 58 -6.32 -0.14 -4.38
C HIS A 58 -6.41 -0.51 -5.87
N THR A 59 -7.57 -1.03 -6.27
CA THR A 59 -7.94 -1.33 -7.65
C THR A 59 -9.18 -0.52 -8.04
N ARG A 60 -9.75 -0.79 -9.21
CA ARG A 60 -11.02 -0.18 -9.62
C ARG A 60 -12.24 -0.84 -8.95
N GLY A 61 -12.13 -2.10 -8.53
CA GLY A 61 -13.24 -2.92 -8.07
C GLY A 61 -12.97 -3.52 -6.69
N ASP A 62 -12.54 -2.69 -5.75
CA ASP A 62 -12.26 -3.12 -4.39
C ASP A 62 -13.55 -3.41 -3.62
N ILE A 63 -13.55 -4.52 -2.88
CA ILE A 63 -14.74 -5.05 -2.21
C ILE A 63 -14.38 -5.42 -0.77
N LEU A 64 -15.25 -5.04 0.16
CA LEU A 64 -15.28 -5.57 1.52
C LEU A 64 -16.24 -6.75 1.60
N VAL A 65 -15.84 -7.82 2.28
CA VAL A 65 -16.68 -8.99 2.55
C VAL A 65 -16.96 -9.04 4.05
N HIS A 66 -18.14 -8.56 4.44
CA HIS A 66 -18.57 -8.50 5.84
C HIS A 66 -19.41 -9.75 6.17
N VAL A 67 -19.06 -10.41 7.27
CA VAL A 67 -19.75 -11.58 7.83
C VAL A 67 -20.30 -11.20 9.21
N PRO A 68 -21.52 -10.64 9.30
CA PRO A 68 -22.03 -10.05 10.55
C PRO A 68 -22.14 -11.07 11.70
N GLY A 69 -22.57 -12.30 11.39
CA GLY A 69 -22.72 -13.36 12.40
C GLY A 69 -21.40 -13.73 13.08
N ASP A 70 -20.27 -13.48 12.41
CA ASP A 70 -18.93 -13.76 12.91
C ASP A 70 -18.17 -12.49 13.31
N ARG A 71 -18.83 -11.32 13.24
CA ARG A 71 -18.24 -10.01 13.56
C ARG A 71 -16.90 -9.80 12.84
N THR A 72 -16.81 -10.26 11.59
CA THR A 72 -15.56 -10.33 10.83
C THR A 72 -15.72 -9.65 9.48
N VAL A 73 -14.68 -8.95 9.03
CA VAL A 73 -14.60 -8.41 7.67
C VAL A 73 -13.30 -8.84 6.99
N PHE A 74 -13.40 -9.32 5.75
CA PHE A 74 -12.27 -9.48 4.85
C PHE A 74 -12.20 -8.24 3.96
N THR A 75 -11.04 -7.63 3.89
CA THR A 75 -10.90 -6.30 3.29
C THR A 75 -10.13 -6.31 1.97
N GLY A 76 -9.55 -7.44 1.60
CA GLY A 76 -8.54 -7.49 0.55
C GLY A 76 -7.49 -6.41 0.79
N ASP A 77 -6.99 -5.82 -0.28
CA ASP A 77 -5.96 -4.79 -0.20
C ASP A 77 -6.48 -3.40 0.20
N ILE A 78 -7.64 -3.30 0.87
CA ILE A 78 -8.12 -2.04 1.47
C ILE A 78 -7.52 -1.80 2.86
N VAL A 79 -7.11 -2.86 3.56
CA VAL A 79 -6.36 -2.75 4.82
C VAL A 79 -5.07 -3.54 4.72
N PHE A 80 -3.97 -2.91 5.13
CA PHE A 80 -2.68 -3.56 5.33
C PHE A 80 -2.33 -3.50 6.81
N SER A 81 -1.84 -4.61 7.35
CA SER A 81 -1.31 -4.66 8.72
C SER A 81 0.22 -4.66 8.69
N ASN A 82 0.84 -3.72 9.38
CA ASN A 82 2.30 -3.52 9.46
C ASN A 82 2.99 -3.29 8.10
N GLY A 83 2.32 -2.63 7.16
CA GLY A 83 2.89 -2.34 5.84
C GLY A 83 2.27 -1.11 5.21
N HIS A 84 3.06 -0.39 4.42
CA HIS A 84 2.59 0.74 3.64
C HIS A 84 1.72 0.23 2.46
N PRO A 85 0.44 0.61 2.37
CA PRO A 85 -0.41 0.25 1.21
C PRO A 85 -0.03 1.09 -0.01
N PRO A 86 0.02 0.52 -1.23
CA PRO A 86 0.15 1.29 -2.46
C PRO A 86 -1.23 1.62 -3.03
N ALA A 87 -1.60 2.90 -3.04
CA ALA A 87 -2.88 3.38 -3.55
C ALA A 87 -2.87 3.58 -5.07
N TRP A 88 -2.76 2.48 -5.84
CA TRP A 88 -2.62 2.54 -7.29
C TRP A 88 -3.80 3.21 -7.99
N ALA A 89 -5.02 2.79 -7.67
CA ALA A 89 -6.22 3.34 -8.31
C ALA A 89 -6.59 4.70 -7.70
N GLY A 90 -6.56 4.83 -6.38
CA GLY A 90 -7.06 6.00 -5.66
C GLY A 90 -8.55 6.28 -5.92
N PRO A 91 -9.08 7.41 -5.43
CA PRO A 91 -8.41 8.42 -4.62
C PRO A 91 -8.14 7.95 -3.18
N ILE A 92 -7.20 8.59 -2.49
CA ILE A 92 -6.91 8.29 -1.07
C ILE A 92 -8.14 8.49 -0.18
N SER A 93 -9.02 9.44 -0.53
CA SER A 93 -10.26 9.66 0.23
C SER A 93 -11.16 8.43 0.30
N ASN A 94 -11.11 7.53 -0.68
CA ASN A 94 -11.92 6.31 -0.67
C ASN A 94 -11.36 5.27 0.31
N TRP A 95 -10.04 5.20 0.49
CA TRP A 95 -9.43 4.39 1.54
C TRP A 95 -9.88 4.84 2.94
N ILE A 96 -9.88 6.15 3.18
CA ILE A 96 -10.34 6.74 4.45
C ILE A 96 -11.83 6.42 4.68
N LYS A 97 -12.69 6.60 3.66
CA LYS A 97 -14.11 6.26 3.75
C LYS A 97 -14.35 4.77 4.00
N ALA A 98 -13.55 3.89 3.39
CA ALA A 98 -13.64 2.46 3.64
C ALA A 98 -13.28 2.11 5.10
N CYS A 99 -12.27 2.77 5.66
CA CYS A 99 -11.93 2.64 7.08
C CYS A 99 -13.10 3.09 7.96
N ASP A 100 -13.70 4.25 7.66
CA ASP A 100 -14.86 4.77 8.40
C ASP A 100 -16.08 3.83 8.32
N LEU A 101 -16.32 3.26 7.14
CA LEU A 101 -17.38 2.28 6.94
C LEU A 101 -17.17 1.04 7.80
N ILE A 102 -15.97 0.44 7.79
CA ILE A 102 -15.67 -0.72 8.65
C ILE A 102 -15.79 -0.33 10.12
N MET A 103 -15.32 0.85 10.49
CA MET A 103 -15.42 1.35 11.87
C MET A 103 -16.88 1.57 12.32
N SER A 104 -17.82 1.75 11.40
CA SER A 104 -19.26 1.87 11.71
C SER A 104 -19.94 0.53 12.00
N TRP A 105 -19.35 -0.59 11.60
CA TRP A 105 -19.94 -1.92 11.76
C TRP A 105 -19.62 -2.56 13.10
N ASP A 106 -20.45 -3.52 13.51
CA ASP A 106 -20.24 -4.31 14.71
C ASP A 106 -19.29 -5.49 14.43
N VAL A 107 -18.03 -5.17 14.14
CA VAL A 107 -16.95 -6.12 13.83
C VAL A 107 -15.87 -6.09 14.92
N ASP A 108 -15.28 -7.24 15.22
CA ASP A 108 -14.10 -7.35 16.09
C ASP A 108 -12.84 -7.62 15.28
N ILE A 109 -12.98 -8.47 14.25
CA ILE A 109 -11.87 -9.05 13.49
C ILE A 109 -11.81 -8.50 12.07
N ILE A 110 -10.62 -8.10 11.65
CA ILE A 110 -10.30 -7.67 10.31
C ILE A 110 -9.27 -8.62 9.71
N VAL A 111 -9.61 -9.21 8.58
CA VAL A 111 -8.69 -9.99 7.76
C VAL A 111 -8.19 -9.08 6.62
N PRO A 112 -6.95 -8.57 6.71
CA PRO A 112 -6.35 -7.73 5.67
C PRO A 112 -5.90 -8.56 4.47
N GLY A 113 -5.65 -7.91 3.34
CA GLY A 113 -4.98 -8.52 2.19
C GLY A 113 -3.51 -8.83 2.46
N HIS A 114 -2.87 -8.04 3.33
CA HIS A 114 -1.49 -8.23 3.77
C HIS A 114 -1.30 -8.03 5.27
N GLY A 115 -0.41 -8.84 5.85
CA GLY A 115 -0.04 -8.81 7.26
C GLY A 115 -0.94 -9.69 8.13
N PRO A 116 -0.74 -9.67 9.47
CA PRO A 116 -1.53 -10.47 10.38
C PRO A 116 -2.98 -9.99 10.48
N ILE A 117 -3.88 -10.89 10.88
CA ILE A 117 -5.25 -10.54 11.29
C ILE A 117 -5.16 -9.55 12.46
N VAL A 118 -6.01 -8.52 12.43
CA VAL A 118 -6.02 -7.45 13.43
C VAL A 118 -7.41 -7.22 14.00
N GLU A 119 -7.44 -6.59 15.16
CA GLU A 119 -8.68 -6.08 15.73
C GLU A 119 -9.10 -4.76 15.08
N LYS A 120 -10.38 -4.42 15.19
CA LYS A 120 -10.96 -3.17 14.68
C LYS A 120 -10.18 -1.91 15.09
N SER A 121 -9.61 -1.89 16.29
CA SER A 121 -8.83 -0.77 16.82
C SER A 121 -7.62 -0.39 15.96
N ALA A 122 -7.07 -1.35 15.20
CA ALA A 122 -5.93 -1.11 14.31
C ALA A 122 -6.26 -0.17 13.13
N LEU A 123 -7.55 -0.06 12.74
CA LEU A 123 -7.98 0.85 11.67
C LEU A 123 -7.71 2.31 11.99
N THR A 124 -7.70 2.71 13.26
CA THR A 124 -7.41 4.09 13.65
C THR A 124 -6.02 4.50 13.19
N ASN A 125 -5.01 3.67 13.44
CA ASN A 125 -3.63 3.95 13.01
C ASN A 125 -3.48 3.85 11.48
N PHE A 126 -4.17 2.89 10.86
CA PHE A 126 -4.16 2.74 9.41
C PHE A 126 -4.83 3.93 8.68
N LYS A 127 -5.95 4.44 9.18
CA LYS A 127 -6.60 5.65 8.67
C LYS A 127 -5.71 6.87 8.87
N ALA A 128 -5.09 7.01 10.05
CA ALA A 128 -4.19 8.13 10.36
C ALA A 128 -3.00 8.21 9.40
N TYR A 129 -2.52 7.08 8.86
CA TYR A 129 -1.49 7.06 7.82
C TYR A 129 -1.92 7.84 6.57
N PHE A 130 -3.11 7.58 6.04
CA PHE A 130 -3.58 8.29 4.84
C PHE A 130 -3.92 9.75 5.10
N GLU A 131 -4.43 10.09 6.28
CA GLU A 131 -4.67 11.48 6.70
C GLU A 131 -3.36 12.27 6.83
N TYR A 132 -2.33 11.64 7.43
CA TYR A 132 -0.99 12.17 7.52
C TYR A 132 -0.40 12.43 6.14
N LEU A 133 -0.43 11.43 5.25
CA LEU A 133 0.08 11.59 3.90
C LEU A 133 -0.65 12.67 3.12
N THR A 134 -1.99 12.72 3.20
CA THR A 134 -2.77 13.76 2.53
C THR A 134 -2.30 15.16 2.94
N THR A 135 -2.02 15.34 4.24
CA THR A 135 -1.55 16.60 4.81
C THR A 135 -0.12 16.93 4.36
N GLU A 136 0.82 15.98 4.51
CA GLU A 136 2.22 16.24 4.20
C GLU A 136 2.46 16.40 2.70
N VAL A 137 1.80 15.59 1.87
CA VAL A 137 1.94 15.65 0.41
C VAL A 137 1.38 16.97 -0.13
N ARG A 138 0.27 17.46 0.43
CA ARG A 138 -0.30 18.77 0.07
C ARG A 138 0.74 19.89 0.22
N LYS A 139 1.50 19.92 1.32
CA LYS A 139 2.55 20.94 1.53
C LYS A 139 3.60 20.93 0.40
N ARG A 140 4.05 19.75 -0.03
CA ARG A 140 5.07 19.62 -1.09
C ARG A 140 4.50 19.91 -2.48
N TYR A 141 3.26 19.50 -2.72
CA TYR A 141 2.55 19.81 -3.95
C TYR A 141 2.42 21.33 -4.14
N ASP A 142 1.98 22.04 -3.11
CA ASP A 142 1.82 23.50 -3.15
C ASP A 142 3.18 24.22 -3.27
N ALA A 143 4.26 23.59 -2.79
CA ALA A 143 5.63 24.07 -2.96
C ALA A 143 6.25 23.72 -4.34
N GLY A 144 5.52 23.01 -5.20
CA GLY A 144 5.95 22.69 -6.57
C GLY A 144 7.02 21.61 -6.67
N LEU A 145 7.18 20.76 -5.65
CA LEU A 145 8.11 19.63 -5.70
C LEU A 145 7.66 18.60 -6.72
N SER A 146 8.61 17.81 -7.23
CA SER A 146 8.29 16.62 -8.01
C SER A 146 7.73 15.50 -7.09
N VAL A 147 7.06 14.51 -7.68
CA VAL A 147 6.57 13.32 -6.94
C VAL A 147 7.71 12.62 -6.19
N SER A 148 8.87 12.44 -6.84
CA SER A 148 10.02 11.82 -6.20
C SER A 148 10.56 12.69 -5.05
N ASP A 149 10.80 13.98 -5.29
CA ASP A 149 11.35 14.85 -4.24
C ASP A 149 10.42 14.92 -3.02
N ALA A 150 9.11 15.01 -3.25
CA ALA A 150 8.13 15.00 -2.19
C ALA A 150 8.12 13.68 -1.41
N ALA A 151 8.24 12.55 -2.08
CA ALA A 151 8.31 11.24 -1.41
C ALA A 151 9.56 11.07 -0.56
N TYR A 152 10.70 11.62 -0.98
CA TYR A 152 11.95 11.60 -0.23
C TYR A 152 11.98 12.58 0.95
N ASP A 153 11.23 13.69 0.86
CA ASP A 153 11.17 14.73 1.88
C ASP A 153 10.21 14.40 3.04
N ILE A 154 9.22 13.53 2.83
CA ILE A 154 8.22 13.18 3.85
C ILE A 154 8.83 12.25 4.92
N ASP A 155 8.72 12.65 6.19
CA ASP A 155 9.16 11.83 7.31
C ASP A 155 8.14 10.73 7.65
N LEU A 156 8.54 9.47 7.54
CA LEU A 156 7.70 8.31 7.89
C LEU A 156 8.06 7.71 9.26
N SER A 157 8.80 8.44 10.10
CA SER A 157 9.24 7.98 11.43
C SER A 157 8.09 7.51 12.34
N GLN A 158 6.90 8.12 12.23
CA GLN A 158 5.69 7.69 12.95
C GLN A 158 5.26 6.25 12.58
N PHE A 159 5.58 5.79 11.37
CA PHE A 159 5.23 4.46 10.86
C PHE A 159 6.45 3.52 10.81
N LYS A 160 7.51 3.85 11.56
CA LYS A 160 8.71 3.02 11.63
C LYS A 160 8.37 1.57 12.00
N GLY A 161 8.92 0.64 11.23
CA GLY A 161 8.68 -0.80 11.39
C GLY A 161 7.59 -1.35 10.45
N TRP A 162 6.85 -0.48 9.77
CA TRP A 162 6.01 -0.92 8.65
C TRP A 162 6.88 -1.33 7.46
N LEU A 163 6.44 -2.37 6.77
CA LEU A 163 7.10 -2.91 5.58
C LEU A 163 6.79 -2.06 4.34
N ASP A 164 7.68 -2.15 3.36
CA ASP A 164 7.51 -1.60 2.00
C ASP A 164 7.32 -0.08 1.94
N GLU A 165 8.12 0.65 2.73
CA GLU A 165 8.15 2.12 2.79
C GLU A 165 8.26 2.77 1.40
N GLU A 166 8.91 2.11 0.42
CA GLU A 166 9.04 2.62 -0.94
C GLU A 166 7.71 2.89 -1.64
N ARG A 167 6.61 2.28 -1.20
CA ARG A 167 5.26 2.52 -1.75
C ARG A 167 4.76 3.94 -1.52
N ILE A 168 5.44 4.74 -0.68
CA ILE A 168 5.21 6.19 -0.58
C ILE A 168 5.26 6.87 -1.94
N ILE A 169 6.11 6.42 -2.86
CA ILE A 169 6.22 6.95 -4.24
C ILE A 169 4.87 6.87 -4.96
N VAL A 170 4.16 5.75 -4.82
CA VAL A 170 2.84 5.53 -5.40
C VAL A 170 1.80 6.44 -4.76
N ASN A 171 1.83 6.55 -3.43
CA ASN A 171 0.85 7.32 -2.68
C ASN A 171 0.98 8.83 -2.94
N VAL A 172 2.20 9.35 -3.02
CA VAL A 172 2.47 10.74 -3.41
C VAL A 172 1.96 11.01 -4.82
N ASN A 173 2.26 10.12 -5.78
CA ASN A 173 1.78 10.25 -7.15
C ASN A 173 0.23 10.29 -7.23
N THR A 174 -0.42 9.40 -6.50
CA THR A 174 -1.88 9.33 -6.42
C THR A 174 -2.46 10.60 -5.80
N LEU A 175 -1.88 11.09 -4.69
CA LEU A 175 -2.32 12.33 -4.06
C LEU A 175 -2.12 13.54 -4.99
N TYR A 176 -1.01 13.63 -5.72
CA TYR A 176 -0.80 14.70 -6.71
C TYR A 176 -1.93 14.72 -7.74
N ARG A 177 -2.34 13.56 -8.26
CA ARG A 177 -3.49 13.45 -9.15
C ARG A 177 -4.80 13.84 -8.46
N ASP A 178 -5.02 13.38 -7.23
CA ASP A 178 -6.20 13.76 -6.43
C ASP A 178 -6.28 15.29 -6.23
N PHE A 179 -5.13 15.97 -6.29
CA PHE A 179 -4.99 17.42 -6.13
C PHE A 179 -5.07 18.22 -7.44
N GLY A 180 -5.27 17.53 -8.57
CA GLY A 180 -5.45 18.14 -9.87
C GLY A 180 -4.20 18.18 -10.75
N ALA A 181 -3.11 17.48 -10.39
CA ALA A 181 -1.96 17.34 -11.28
C ALA A 181 -2.39 16.70 -12.60
N THR A 182 -2.05 17.32 -13.72
CA THR A 182 -2.37 16.82 -15.07
C THR A 182 -1.31 15.86 -15.61
N ALA A 183 -0.18 15.74 -14.91
CA ALA A 183 0.90 14.82 -15.22
C ALA A 183 1.32 14.08 -13.96
N GLY A 184 1.78 12.85 -14.13
CA GLY A 184 2.29 11.98 -13.06
C GLY A 184 3.22 10.93 -13.64
N LEU A 185 3.80 10.13 -12.75
CA LEU A 185 4.69 9.05 -13.14
C LEU A 185 3.88 7.89 -13.75
N THR A 186 4.42 7.31 -14.81
CA THR A 186 3.89 6.09 -15.40
C THR A 186 4.08 4.89 -14.46
N PRO A 187 3.33 3.79 -14.64
CA PRO A 187 3.53 2.58 -13.83
C PRO A 187 4.96 2.03 -13.84
N LEU A 188 5.69 2.19 -14.95
CA LEU A 188 7.08 1.76 -15.05
C LEU A 188 8.00 2.69 -14.25
N GLU A 189 7.81 4.02 -14.36
CA GLU A 189 8.58 5.00 -13.60
C GLU A 189 8.33 4.88 -12.09
N LEU A 190 7.08 4.65 -11.68
CA LEU A 190 6.74 4.40 -10.27
C LEU A 190 7.54 3.22 -9.72
N ARG A 191 7.62 2.11 -10.47
CA ARG A 191 8.42 0.95 -10.06
C ARG A 191 9.92 1.22 -10.04
N ALA A 192 10.44 1.99 -10.99
CA ALA A 192 11.84 2.40 -10.97
C ALA A 192 12.16 3.24 -9.72
N TRP A 193 11.30 4.20 -9.39
CA TRP A 193 11.47 5.06 -8.21
C TRP A 193 11.31 4.30 -6.89
N MET A 194 10.36 3.37 -6.80
CA MET A 194 10.27 2.46 -5.65
C MET A 194 11.56 1.66 -5.45
N GLY A 195 12.12 1.13 -6.55
CA GLY A 195 13.41 0.42 -6.53
C GLY A 195 14.57 1.29 -6.02
N ARG A 196 14.68 2.52 -6.52
CA ARG A 196 15.69 3.49 -6.05
C ARG A 196 15.54 3.81 -4.57
N TYR A 197 14.34 4.20 -4.15
CA TYR A 197 14.01 4.53 -2.76
C TYR A 197 14.40 3.40 -1.80
N ARG A 198 14.03 2.16 -2.14
CA ARG A 198 14.31 0.97 -1.32
C ARG A 198 15.79 0.69 -1.19
N ARG A 199 16.58 0.84 -2.26
CA ARG A 199 18.04 0.62 -2.22
C ARG A 199 18.73 1.68 -1.36
N GLU A 200 18.43 2.95 -1.58
CA GLU A 200 19.06 4.06 -0.86
C GLU A 200 18.74 4.03 0.64
N LYS A 201 17.50 3.70 1.02
CA LYS A 201 17.14 3.51 2.44
C LYS A 201 17.87 2.34 3.10
N ARG A 202 18.10 1.23 2.37
CA ARG A 202 18.89 0.09 2.86
C ARG A 202 20.36 0.49 3.04
N GLU A 203 20.94 1.19 2.09
CA GLU A 203 22.33 1.68 2.18
C GLU A 203 22.50 2.62 3.38
N ASN A 204 21.57 3.54 3.62
CA ASN A 204 21.61 4.46 4.76
C ASN A 204 21.43 3.76 6.12
N THR A 205 20.70 2.64 6.17
CA THR A 205 20.59 1.83 7.41
C THR A 205 21.85 0.99 7.68
N HIS A 206 22.55 0.53 6.63
CA HIS A 206 23.78 -0.26 6.76
C HIS A 206 25.05 0.62 6.86
N GLY A 207 24.99 1.89 6.46
CA GLY A 207 26.11 2.84 6.58
C GLY A 207 26.42 3.31 8.00
N HIS A 208 25.55 3.02 8.98
CA HIS A 208 25.74 3.42 10.38
C HIS A 208 26.51 2.39 11.24
N THR A 209 27.03 1.29 10.67
CA THR A 209 27.80 0.27 11.42
C THR A 209 29.34 0.36 11.27
N HIS A 210 29.90 1.41 10.69
CA HIS A 210 31.36 1.59 10.63
C HIS A 210 31.82 3.01 10.98
N ALA A 211 31.88 3.32 12.28
CA ALA A 211 32.75 4.38 12.79
C ALA A 211 33.11 4.14 14.26
N CYS A 212 34.19 3.37 14.49
CA CYS A 212 35.09 3.66 15.61
C CYS A 212 36.49 3.13 15.23
N PRO A 213 37.48 4.00 14.94
CA PRO A 213 38.86 3.58 14.90
C PRO A 213 39.33 3.36 16.34
N ALA A 214 39.72 2.13 16.66
CA ALA A 214 40.40 1.83 17.90
C ALA A 214 41.68 2.67 17.98
N HIS A 215 41.77 3.54 19.00
CA HIS A 215 43.03 4.16 19.38
C HIS A 215 44.01 3.10 19.91
N PRO A 216 45.27 3.09 19.48
CA PRO A 216 46.28 2.25 20.09
C PRO A 216 46.80 2.92 21.36
N HIS A 217 46.64 2.29 22.52
CA HIS A 217 47.40 2.64 23.71
C HIS A 217 48.53 1.62 23.89
N SER A 218 49.74 2.12 23.64
CA SER A 218 51.01 1.57 24.10
C SER A 218 51.28 2.01 25.54
N HIS A 219 51.86 1.07 26.31
CA HIS A 219 52.43 1.14 27.67
C HIS A 219 51.53 0.72 28.82
#